data_AF-A0A7W9D4Y1-F1
#
_entry.id   AF-A0A7W9D4Y1-F1
#
_cell.length_a   1.000
_cell.length_b   1.000
_cell.length_c   1.000
_cell.angle_alpha   90.00
_cell.angle_beta   90.00
_cell.angle_gamma   90.00
#
_symmetry.space_group_name_H-M   'P 1'
#
loop_
_entity.id
_entity.type
_entity.pdbx_description
1 polymer ?
#
loop_
_entity_poly.entity_id
_entity_poly.type
_entity_poly.pdbx_seq_one_letter_code
_entity_poly.pdbx_strand_id
1 'polypeptide(L)'
;MLKLGLIVGSTRLNRFADRPARGLMEGAEDRSDFRLTTLDLREADLLFFQDAVPPAYAGGVFSNAAADAWRRKLGEFDGFIATVAE
;
A
#
# COMPACT_ATOMS: atom_id res chain seq x y z
N MET A 1 -5.43 17.36 -8.65
CA MET A 1 -6.19 16.17 -8.18
C MET A 1 -5.22 15.33 -7.39
N LEU A 2 -5.43 15.16 -6.08
CA LEU A 2 -4.52 14.36 -5.25
C LEU A 2 -4.66 12.87 -5.58
N LYS A 3 -3.54 12.14 -5.60
CA LYS A 3 -3.50 10.68 -5.73
C LYS A 3 -3.33 10.06 -4.36
N LEU A 4 -4.35 9.38 -3.87
CA LEU A 4 -4.30 8.68 -2.58
C LEU A 4 -4.23 7.18 -2.79
N GLY A 5 -3.35 6.51 -2.05
CA GLY A 5 -3.26 5.05 -2.01
C GLY A 5 -4.03 4.48 -0.83
N LEU A 6 -4.91 3.50 -1.07
CA LEU A 6 -5.55 2.71 -0.03
C LEU A 6 -4.77 1.41 0.17
N ILE A 7 -3.98 1.33 1.23
CA ILE A 7 -3.17 0.15 1.55
C ILE A 7 -4.04 -0.89 2.28
N VAL A 8 -4.19 -2.07 1.66
CA VAL A 8 -4.82 -3.23 2.31
C VAL A 8 -3.72 -4.07 2.97
N GLY A 9 -3.56 -3.91 4.29
CA GLY A 9 -2.45 -4.50 5.04
C GLY A 9 -2.55 -6.01 5.28
N SER A 10 -3.75 -6.60 5.21
CA SER A 10 -3.93 -8.02 5.50
C SER A 10 -3.74 -8.89 4.26
N THR A 11 -2.86 -9.89 4.36
CA THR A 11 -2.61 -10.88 3.29
C THR A 11 -3.41 -12.18 3.46
N ARG A 12 -4.12 -12.37 4.60
CA ARG A 12 -4.90 -13.58 4.91
C ARG A 12 -6.00 -13.82 3.87
N LEU A 13 -6.19 -15.06 3.41
CA LEU A 13 -7.12 -15.42 2.31
C LEU A 13 -8.56 -14.91 2.54
N ASN A 14 -9.08 -15.04 3.78
CA ASN A 14 -10.42 -14.60 4.18
C ASN A 14 -10.36 -13.39 5.13
N ARG A 15 -9.68 -12.33 4.71
CA ARG A 15 -9.47 -11.13 5.53
C ARG A 15 -10.76 -10.31 5.65
N PHE A 16 -10.99 -9.76 6.84
CA PHE A 16 -12.06 -8.78 7.05
C PHE A 16 -11.80 -7.48 6.27
N ALA A 17 -10.53 -7.16 5.97
CA ALA A 17 -10.09 -5.91 5.34
C ALA A 17 -10.75 -5.61 3.99
N ASP A 18 -11.26 -6.62 3.27
CA ASP A 18 -11.98 -6.41 2.01
C ASP A 18 -13.27 -5.59 2.19
N ARG A 19 -13.92 -5.72 3.35
CA ARG A 19 -15.17 -4.99 3.66
C ARG A 19 -14.94 -3.48 3.83
N PRO A 20 -14.08 -3.00 4.75
CA PRO A 20 -13.82 -1.57 4.86
C PRO A 20 -13.11 -1.02 3.62
N ALA A 21 -12.24 -1.79 2.96
CA ALA A 21 -11.60 -1.32 1.73
C ALA A 21 -12.61 -1.01 0.62
N ARG A 22 -13.60 -1.90 0.42
CA ARG A 22 -14.70 -1.65 -0.52
C ARG A 22 -15.49 -0.39 -0.16
N GLY A 23 -15.90 -0.25 1.10
CA GLY A 23 -16.68 0.93 1.54
C GLY A 23 -15.91 2.25 1.38
N LEU A 24 -14.60 2.24 1.59
CA LEU A 24 -13.74 3.42 1.34
C LEU A 24 -13.65 3.77 -0.15
N MET A 25 -13.56 2.77 -1.02
CA MET A 25 -13.54 2.98 -2.47
C MET A 25 -14.88 3.54 -2.97
N GLU A 26 -16.00 2.95 -2.56
CA GLU A 26 -17.36 3.43 -2.89
C GLU A 26 -17.55 4.88 -2.42
N GLY A 27 -17.18 5.20 -1.19
CA GLY A 27 -17.27 6.57 -0.66
C GLY A 27 -16.33 7.59 -1.34
N ALA A 28 -15.35 7.12 -2.12
CA ALA A 28 -14.42 7.97 -2.86
C ALA A 28 -14.86 8.22 -4.32
N GLU A 29 -15.86 7.51 -4.85
CA GLU A 29 -16.27 7.60 -6.27
C GLU A 29 -16.71 9.02 -6.67
N ASP A 30 -17.48 9.68 -5.82
CA ASP A 30 -18.04 11.02 -6.08
C ASP A 30 -17.08 12.17 -5.72
N ARG A 31 -15.84 11.87 -5.31
CA ARG A 31 -14.86 12.88 -4.92
C ARG A 31 -14.21 13.54 -6.13
N SER A 32 -14.12 14.86 -6.09
CA SER A 32 -13.50 15.69 -7.13
C SER A 32 -12.17 16.32 -6.69
N ASP A 33 -11.81 16.18 -5.42
CA ASP A 33 -10.59 16.69 -4.81
C ASP A 33 -9.43 15.67 -4.84
N PHE A 34 -9.75 14.36 -4.87
CA PHE A 34 -8.76 13.29 -4.99
C PHE A 34 -9.24 12.08 -5.81
N ARG A 35 -8.31 11.17 -6.08
CA ARG A 35 -8.53 9.82 -6.61
C ARG A 35 -7.95 8.81 -5.64
N LEU A 36 -8.72 7.78 -5.31
CA LEU A 36 -8.28 6.69 -4.44
C LEU A 36 -7.93 5.47 -5.30
N THR A 37 -6.80 4.83 -5.01
CA THR A 37 -6.36 3.61 -5.69
C THR A 37 -5.99 2.54 -4.68
N THR A 38 -6.54 1.34 -4.83
CA THR A 38 -6.21 0.22 -3.95
C THR A 38 -4.78 -0.27 -4.18
N LEU A 39 -4.06 -0.46 -3.07
CA LEU A 39 -2.71 -0.99 -3.00
C LEU A 39 -2.73 -2.22 -2.07
N ASP A 40 -2.95 -3.41 -2.63
CA ASP A 40 -3.06 -4.64 -1.85
C ASP A 40 -1.67 -5.26 -1.59
N LEU A 41 -1.30 -5.43 -0.31
CA LEU A 41 -0.03 -6.07 0.04
C LEU A 41 0.06 -7.53 -0.42
N ARG A 42 -1.07 -8.21 -0.61
CA ARG A 42 -1.07 -9.58 -1.16
C ARG A 42 -0.57 -9.61 -2.61
N GLU A 43 -0.83 -8.57 -3.39
CA GLU A 43 -0.37 -8.45 -4.78
C GLU A 43 1.10 -8.01 -4.86
N ALA A 44 1.59 -7.32 -3.82
CA ALA A 44 2.96 -6.84 -3.77
C ALA A 44 3.99 -7.94 -3.45
N ASP A 45 3.54 -9.12 -2.99
CA ASP A 45 4.36 -10.29 -2.65
C ASP A 45 5.63 -9.94 -1.86
N LEU A 46 5.45 -9.10 -0.83
CA LEU A 46 6.55 -8.62 -0.01
C LEU A 46 7.01 -9.75 0.92
N LEU A 47 8.28 -10.12 0.76
CA LEU A 47 8.96 -10.99 1.72
C LEU A 47 9.13 -10.28 3.07
N PHE A 48 9.33 -11.07 4.13
CA PHE A 48 9.79 -10.52 5.40
C PHE A 48 11.10 -9.74 5.21
N PHE A 49 11.33 -8.78 6.10
CA PHE A 49 12.53 -7.99 6.08
C PHE A 49 13.77 -8.89 6.15
N GLN A 50 14.58 -8.85 5.10
CA GLN A 50 15.74 -9.72 4.87
C GLN A 50 17.01 -8.96 4.49
N ASP A 51 16.92 -7.62 4.39
CA ASP A 51 18.07 -6.79 4.04
C ASP A 51 19.02 -6.66 5.24
N ALA A 52 20.34 -6.68 4.98
CA ALA A 52 21.37 -6.56 6.02
C ALA A 52 21.39 -5.17 6.70
N VAL A 53 20.79 -4.17 6.06
CA VAL A 53 20.82 -2.77 6.47
C VAL A 53 19.39 -2.23 6.50
N PRO A 54 18.98 -1.49 7.55
CA PRO A 54 17.65 -0.87 7.59
C PRO A 54 17.45 0.16 6.47
N PRO A 55 16.23 0.33 5.94
CA PRO A 55 15.96 1.23 4.81
C PRO A 55 16.43 2.68 5.03
N ALA A 56 16.38 3.17 6.27
CA ALA A 56 16.84 4.51 6.64
C ALA A 56 18.34 4.75 6.36
N TYR A 57 19.16 3.70 6.47
CA TYR A 57 20.60 3.77 6.19
C TYR A 57 20.96 3.45 4.74
N ALA A 58 20.09 2.73 4.03
CA ALA A 58 20.25 2.38 2.61
C ALA A 58 19.78 3.49 1.65
N GLY A 59 19.46 4.69 2.14
CA GLY A 59 18.87 5.76 1.32
C GLY A 59 17.50 5.38 0.74
N GLY A 60 16.79 4.49 1.44
CA GLY A 60 15.50 3.96 0.99
C GLY A 60 15.60 3.06 -0.24
N VAL A 61 16.76 2.49 -0.60
CA VAL A 61 16.88 1.51 -1.69
C VAL A 61 16.83 0.10 -1.10
N PHE A 62 16.02 -0.78 -1.72
CA PHE A 62 15.89 -2.18 -1.32
C PHE A 62 16.65 -3.07 -2.30
N SER A 63 17.33 -4.11 -1.80
CA SER A 63 18.02 -5.07 -2.67
C SER A 63 17.05 -6.02 -3.36
N ASN A 64 15.92 -6.32 -2.71
CA ASN A 64 14.85 -7.15 -3.24
C ASN A 64 14.02 -6.39 -4.29
N ALA A 65 13.86 -6.99 -5.47
CA ALA A 65 13.15 -6.38 -6.58
C ALA A 65 11.67 -6.09 -6.30
N ALA A 66 10.96 -6.95 -5.56
CA ALA A 66 9.56 -6.73 -5.20
C ALA A 66 9.42 -5.57 -4.21
N ALA A 67 10.29 -5.50 -3.20
CA ALA A 67 10.33 -4.38 -2.25
C ALA A 67 10.67 -3.04 -2.92
N ASP A 68 11.61 -3.04 -3.87
CA ASP A 68 11.98 -1.84 -4.62
C ASP A 68 10.86 -1.41 -5.60
N ALA A 69 10.19 -2.37 -6.25
CA ALA A 69 9.01 -2.09 -7.08
C ALA A 69 7.86 -1.50 -6.24
N TRP A 70 7.60 -2.07 -5.06
CA TRP A 70 6.61 -1.56 -4.13
C TRP A 70 6.94 -0.14 -3.66
N ARG A 71 8.20 0.13 -3.30
CA ARG A 71 8.66 1.49 -2.98
C ARG A 71 8.38 2.48 -4.12
N ARG A 72 8.74 2.12 -5.35
CA ARG A 72 8.47 2.98 -6.53
C ARG A 72 6.98 3.25 -6.68
N LYS A 73 6.14 2.21 -6.56
CA LYS A 73 4.69 2.32 -6.62
C LYS A 73 4.15 3.27 -5.54
N LEU A 74 4.62 3.18 -4.30
CA LEU A 74 4.24 4.11 -3.24
C LEU A 74 4.63 5.56 -3.59
N GLY A 75 5.78 5.78 -4.23
CA GLY A 75 6.24 7.11 -4.65
C GLY A 75 5.35 7.82 -5.69
N GLU A 76 4.34 7.14 -6.25
CA GLU A 76 3.37 7.72 -7.19
C GLU A 76 2.22 8.47 -6.50
N PHE A 77 2.10 8.37 -5.17
CA PHE A 77 0.97 8.87 -4.39
C PHE A 77 1.34 10.06 -3.52
N ASP A 78 0.38 10.97 -3.33
CA ASP A 78 0.49 12.17 -2.49
C ASP A 78 0.16 11.87 -1.02
N GLY A 79 -0.50 10.75 -0.73
CA GLY A 79 -0.90 10.35 0.61
C GLY A 79 -1.52 8.96 0.66
N PHE A 80 -1.73 8.46 1.88
CA PHE A 80 -2.19 7.09 2.09
C PHE A 80 -3.28 6.98 3.16
N ILE A 81 -4.17 6.01 2.95
CA ILE A 81 -5.09 5.46 3.95
C ILE A 81 -4.70 3.99 4.10
N ALA A 82 -4.56 3.48 5.31
CA ALA A 82 -4.18 2.09 5.54
C ALA A 82 -5.23 1.37 6.37
N THR A 83 -5.74 0.23 5.88
CA THR A 83 -6.46 -0.71 6.73
C THR A 83 -5.44 -1.55 7.47
N VAL A 84 -5.29 -1.29 8.77
CA VAL A 84 -4.44 -2.06 9.66
C VAL A 84 -5.31 -2.91 10.56
N ALA A 85 -4.93 -4.17 10.75
CA ALA A 85 -5.55 -5.08 11.70
C ALA A 85 -4.49 -5.55 12.68
N GLU A 86 -4.91 -5.77 13.93
CA GLU A 86 -4.17 -6.57 14.91
C GLU A 86 -4.28 -8.07 14.59
#